data_AF-A0A3S5FD57-F1
#
_entry.id   AF-A0A3S5FD57-F1
#
_cell.length_a   1.000
_cell.length_b   1.000
_cell.length_c   1.000
_cell.angle_alpha   90.00
_cell.angle_beta   90.00
_cell.angle_gamma   90.00
#
_symmetry.space_group_name_H-M   'P 1'
#
loop_
_entity.id
_entity.type
_entity.pdbx_description
1 polymer ?
#
loop_
_entity_poly.entity_id
_entity_poly.type
_entity_poly.pdbx_seq_one_letter_code
_entity_poly.pdbx_strand_id
1 'polypeptide(L)'
;MRAQALLDEKEAVLAEVRAQYETAMRRKQDLVDDADACRRRMATATTLIEGLSGEKIRWTEETRTLRDQVNRLVGDVLLATAFLSYCGPFNQDFRHRLITSWFRELATRHVAHTVNLDLINMLTNGPMVTVTALSFL
;
A
#
# COMPACT_ATOMS: atom_id res chain seq x y z
N MET A 1 -62.32 52.27 -16.71
CA MET A 1 -62.02 51.06 -17.50
C MET A 1 -60.59 51.02 -18.04
N ARG A 2 -60.10 52.02 -18.80
CA ARG A 2 -58.73 51.99 -19.39
C ARG A 2 -57.57 51.91 -18.38
N ALA A 3 -57.67 52.60 -17.24
CA ALA A 3 -56.62 52.57 -16.21
C ALA A 3 -56.52 51.19 -15.51
N GLN A 4 -57.64 50.49 -15.35
CA GLN A 4 -57.68 49.15 -14.74
C GLN A 4 -57.02 48.11 -15.66
N ALA A 5 -57.37 48.13 -16.96
CA ALA A 5 -56.78 47.22 -17.94
C ALA A 5 -55.26 47.41 -18.10
N LEU A 6 -54.76 48.65 -18.00
CA LEU A 6 -53.33 48.92 -18.03
C LEU A 6 -52.62 48.38 -16.77
N LEU A 7 -53.27 48.46 -15.61
CA LEU A 7 -52.77 47.89 -14.36
C LEU A 7 -52.67 46.36 -14.47
N ASP A 8 -53.74 45.70 -14.93
CA ASP A 8 -53.78 44.25 -15.10
C ASP A 8 -52.71 43.76 -16.10
N GLU A 9 -52.48 44.50 -17.20
CA GLU A 9 -51.43 44.19 -18.17
C GLU A 9 -50.03 44.28 -17.54
N LYS A 10 -49.76 45.33 -16.75
CA LYS A 10 -48.46 45.50 -16.09
C LYS A 10 -48.23 44.48 -14.99
N GLU A 11 -49.27 44.10 -14.25
CA GLU A 11 -49.21 43.03 -13.26
C GLU A 11 -48.92 41.67 -13.91
N ALA A 12 -49.54 41.37 -15.06
CA ALA A 12 -49.28 40.14 -15.80
C ALA A 12 -47.82 40.06 -16.29
N VAL A 13 -47.28 41.15 -16.84
CA VAL A 13 -45.87 41.20 -17.27
C VAL A 13 -44.91 41.07 -16.09
N LEU A 14 -45.22 41.71 -14.95
CA LEU A 14 -44.44 41.57 -13.72
C LEU A 14 -44.45 40.14 -13.18
N ALA A 15 -45.59 39.46 -13.24
CA ALA A 15 -45.71 38.07 -12.81
C ALA A 15 -44.85 37.14 -13.67
N GLU A 16 -44.87 37.32 -15.00
CA GLU A 16 -44.05 36.54 -15.93
C GLU A 16 -42.56 36.73 -15.68
N VAL A 17 -42.10 37.97 -15.57
CA VAL A 17 -40.67 38.28 -15.31
C VAL A 17 -40.23 37.73 -13.95
N ARG A 18 -41.09 37.79 -12.92
CA ARG A 18 -40.81 37.17 -11.61
C ARG A 18 -40.70 35.66 -11.72
N ALA A 19 -41.58 35.00 -12.46
CA ALA A 19 -41.53 33.54 -12.66
C ALA A 19 -40.24 33.11 -13.38
N GLN A 20 -39.82 33.86 -14.41
CA GLN A 20 -38.56 33.63 -15.11
C GLN A 20 -37.34 33.84 -14.20
N TYR A 21 -37.36 34.91 -13.38
CA TYR A 21 -36.31 35.18 -12.41
C TYR A 21 -36.18 34.07 -11.37
N GLU A 22 -37.29 33.61 -10.79
CA GLU A 22 -37.31 32.51 -9.82
C GLU A 22 -36.79 31.21 -10.45
N THR A 23 -37.18 30.92 -11.69
CA THR A 23 -36.68 29.74 -12.42
C THR A 23 -35.18 29.82 -12.67
N ALA A 24 -34.68 30.99 -13.07
CA ALA A 24 -33.26 31.22 -13.27
C ALA A 24 -32.47 31.12 -11.96
N MET A 25 -33.00 31.64 -10.85
CA MET A 25 -32.35 31.54 -9.54
C MET A 25 -32.34 30.12 -8.99
N ARG A 26 -33.40 29.32 -9.19
CA ARG A 26 -33.39 27.89 -8.85
C ARG A 26 -32.32 27.15 -9.63
N ARG A 27 -32.28 27.33 -10.95
CA ARG A 27 -31.27 26.68 -11.80
C ARG A 27 -29.84 27.09 -11.42
N LYS A 28 -29.64 28.35 -11.03
CA LYS A 28 -28.36 28.82 -10.51
C LYS A 28 -27.99 28.09 -9.21
N GLN A 29 -28.95 27.94 -8.29
CA GLN A 29 -28.71 27.24 -7.02
C GLN A 29 -28.36 25.77 -7.25
N ASP A 30 -29.11 25.07 -8.11
CA ASP A 30 -28.85 23.67 -8.45
C ASP A 30 -27.43 23.48 -8.99
N LEU A 31 -26.98 24.37 -9.90
CA LEU A 31 -25.63 24.33 -10.45
C LEU A 31 -24.54 24.61 -9.39
N VAL A 32 -24.81 25.48 -8.42
CA VAL A 32 -23.89 25.75 -7.30
C VAL A 32 -23.77 24.53 -6.41
N ASP A 33 -24.90 23.90 -6.06
CA ASP A 33 -24.94 22.72 -5.22
C ASP A 33 -24.22 21.53 -5.88
N ASP A 34 -24.43 21.33 -7.18
CA ASP A 34 -23.73 20.32 -7.99
C ASP A 34 -22.22 20.58 -8.04
N ALA A 35 -21.82 21.83 -8.25
CA ALA A 35 -20.41 22.21 -8.27
C ALA A 35 -19.73 21.97 -6.91
N ASP A 36 -20.41 22.28 -5.81
CA ASP A 36 -19.90 22.07 -4.46
C ASP A 36 -19.85 20.57 -4.09
N ALA A 37 -20.83 19.78 -4.54
CA ALA A 37 -20.78 18.32 -4.42
C ALA A 37 -19.60 17.72 -5.20
N CYS A 38 -19.35 18.19 -6.43
CA CYS A 38 -18.20 17.78 -7.23
C CYS A 38 -16.88 18.15 -6.55
N ARG A 39 -16.77 19.39 -6.05
CA ARG A 39 -15.56 19.87 -5.35
C ARG A 39 -15.24 19.02 -4.13
N ARG A 40 -16.25 18.65 -3.33
CA ARG A 40 -16.09 17.74 -2.17
C ARG A 40 -15.56 16.37 -2.60
N ARG A 41 -16.13 15.78 -3.65
CA ARG A 41 -15.66 14.49 -4.19
C ARG A 41 -14.22 14.57 -4.67
N MET A 42 -13.86 15.63 -5.39
CA MET A 42 -12.49 15.85 -5.85
C MET A 42 -11.52 15.99 -4.67
N ALA A 43 -11.88 16.75 -3.62
CA ALA A 43 -11.03 16.89 -2.44
C ALA A 43 -10.77 15.54 -1.76
N THR A 44 -11.80 14.71 -1.56
CA THR A 44 -11.63 13.36 -1.00
C THR A 44 -10.75 12.48 -1.88
N ALA A 45 -10.93 12.52 -3.20
CA ALA A 45 -10.10 11.76 -4.13
C ALA A 45 -8.63 12.19 -4.07
N THR A 46 -8.36 13.50 -4.01
CA THR A 46 -7.00 14.04 -3.87
C THR A 46 -6.36 13.58 -2.56
N THR A 47 -7.06 13.67 -1.43
CA THR A 47 -6.53 13.18 -0.14
C THR A 47 -6.20 11.68 -0.17
N LEU A 48 -7.04 10.88 -0.83
CA LEU A 48 -6.78 9.45 -1.00
C LEU A 48 -5.53 9.20 -1.86
N ILE A 49 -5.40 9.92 -2.99
CA ILE A 49 -4.23 9.82 -3.87
C ILE A 49 -2.96 10.23 -3.13
N GLU A 50 -3.00 11.33 -2.38
CA GLU A 50 -1.88 11.80 -1.57
C GLU A 50 -1.51 10.79 -0.48
N GLY A 51 -2.50 10.25 0.23
CA GLY A 51 -2.27 9.21 1.25
C GLY A 51 -1.65 7.93 0.67
N LEU A 52 -2.07 7.52 -0.52
CA LEU A 52 -1.56 6.33 -1.22
C LEU A 52 -0.22 6.58 -1.94
N SER A 53 0.16 7.84 -2.17
CA SER A 53 1.38 8.16 -2.93
C SER A 53 2.65 7.67 -2.21
N GLY A 54 2.69 7.77 -0.89
CA GLY A 54 3.76 7.21 -0.06
C GLY A 54 3.79 5.68 -0.10
N GLU A 55 2.62 5.04 -0.08
CA GLU A 55 2.51 3.58 -0.18
C GLU A 55 3.01 3.06 -1.53
N LYS A 56 2.70 3.76 -2.63
CA LYS A 56 3.22 3.42 -3.95
C LYS A 56 4.75 3.39 -3.98
N ILE A 57 5.41 4.39 -3.40
CA ILE A 57 6.88 4.46 -3.34
C ILE A 57 7.40 3.29 -2.50
N ARG A 58 6.81 3.08 -1.31
CA ARG A 58 7.18 1.98 -0.42
C ARG A 58 7.06 0.62 -1.09
N TRP A 59 5.92 0.31 -1.71
CA TRP A 59 5.71 -0.95 -2.40
C TRP A 59 6.61 -1.13 -3.61
N THR A 60 6.98 -0.04 -4.29
CA THR A 60 7.93 -0.10 -5.40
C THR A 60 9.32 -0.52 -4.89
N GLU A 61 9.77 0.04 -3.77
CA GLU A 61 11.04 -0.33 -3.14
C GLU A 61 11.01 -1.75 -2.53
N GLU A 62 9.90 -2.11 -1.87
CA GLU A 62 9.67 -3.47 -1.35
C GLU A 62 9.69 -4.50 -2.48
N THR A 63 9.09 -4.19 -3.64
CA THR A 63 9.10 -5.07 -4.81
C THR A 63 10.53 -5.29 -5.34
N ARG A 64 11.35 -4.23 -5.37
CA ARG A 64 12.76 -4.36 -5.75
C ARG A 64 13.50 -5.28 -4.77
N THR A 65 13.33 -5.03 -3.47
CA THR A 65 13.95 -5.83 -2.42
C THR A 65 13.52 -7.30 -2.48
N LEU A 66 12.23 -7.56 -2.70
CA LEU A 66 11.69 -8.92 -2.86
C LEU A 66 12.29 -9.61 -4.08
N ARG A 67 12.46 -8.90 -5.20
CA ARG A 67 13.10 -9.46 -6.39
C ARG A 67 14.54 -9.89 -6.12
N ASP A 68 15.30 -9.08 -5.38
CA ASP A 68 16.67 -9.41 -4.96
C ASP A 68 16.70 -10.57 -3.95
N GLN A 69 15.70 -10.69 -3.08
CA GLN A 69 15.53 -11.83 -2.19
C GLN A 69 15.22 -13.11 -2.97
N VAL A 70 14.29 -13.08 -3.94
CA VAL A 70 13.95 -14.23 -4.79
C VAL A 70 15.18 -14.74 -5.54
N ASN A 71 16.03 -13.85 -6.04
CA ASN A 71 17.27 -14.23 -6.72
C ASN A 71 18.25 -14.99 -5.80
N ARG A 72 18.31 -14.64 -4.51
CA ARG A 72 19.20 -15.28 -3.52
C ARG A 72 18.58 -16.47 -2.81
N LEU A 73 17.26 -16.60 -2.87
CA LEU A 73 16.47 -17.59 -2.13
C LEU A 73 16.93 -19.02 -2.37
N VAL A 74 17.33 -19.35 -3.60
CA VAL A 74 17.80 -20.71 -3.95
C VAL A 74 19.04 -21.10 -3.14
N GLY A 75 20.02 -20.19 -3.05
CA GLY A 75 21.23 -20.42 -2.25
C GLY A 75 20.93 -20.47 -0.74
N ASP A 76 20.04 -19.60 -0.28
CA ASP A 76 19.65 -19.53 1.13
C ASP A 76 18.94 -20.81 1.58
N VAL A 77 18.00 -21.33 0.77
CA VAL A 77 17.30 -22.59 1.03
C VAL A 77 18.26 -23.78 0.95
N LEU A 78 19.24 -23.76 0.04
CA LEU A 78 20.26 -24.82 -0.01
C LEU A 78 21.08 -24.88 1.29
N LEU A 79 21.48 -23.73 1.82
CA LEU A 79 22.20 -23.68 3.11
C LEU A 79 21.34 -24.16 4.27
N ALA A 80 20.08 -23.73 4.32
CA ALA A 80 19.15 -24.12 5.36
C ALA A 80 18.87 -25.63 5.35
N THR A 81 18.66 -26.21 4.16
CA THR A 81 18.44 -27.66 4.01
C THR A 81 19.69 -28.46 4.34
N ALA A 82 20.89 -28.01 3.94
CA ALA A 82 22.15 -28.64 4.33
C ALA A 82 22.37 -28.60 5.84
N PHE A 83 22.07 -27.48 6.49
CA PHE A 83 22.13 -27.33 7.93
C PHE A 83 21.20 -28.33 8.63
N LEU A 84 19.92 -28.37 8.26
CA LEU A 84 18.93 -29.27 8.85
C LEU A 84 19.29 -30.76 8.64
N SER A 85 19.85 -31.11 7.49
CA SER A 85 20.13 -32.50 7.13
C SER A 85 21.44 -33.02 7.72
N TYR A 86 22.48 -32.20 7.80
CA TYR A 86 23.84 -32.64 8.13
C TYR A 86 24.38 -32.12 9.45
N CYS A 87 23.89 -31.01 10.01
CA CYS A 87 24.49 -30.41 11.19
C CYS A 87 24.03 -31.01 12.53
N GLY A 88 22.94 -31.79 12.55
CA GLY A 88 22.33 -32.35 13.76
C GLY A 88 23.29 -33.09 14.73
N PRO A 89 24.14 -34.03 14.27
CA PRO A 89 24.98 -34.84 15.17
C PRO A 89 26.28 -34.14 15.61
N PHE A 90 26.57 -32.94 15.10
CA PHE A 90 27.86 -32.28 15.30
C PHE A 90 27.81 -31.16 16.35
N ASN A 91 28.95 -30.87 16.97
CA ASN A 91 29.10 -29.75 17.92
C ASN A 91 29.18 -28.38 17.21
N GLN A 92 29.14 -27.29 17.98
CA GLN A 92 29.10 -25.93 17.45
C GLN A 92 30.27 -25.60 16.52
N ASP A 93 31.50 -25.96 16.90
CA ASP A 93 32.69 -25.66 16.10
C ASP A 93 32.68 -26.38 14.75
N PHE A 94 32.27 -27.65 14.74
CA PHE A 94 32.19 -28.42 13.51
C PHE A 94 31.06 -27.91 12.60
N ARG A 95 29.90 -27.55 13.16
CA ARG A 95 28.82 -26.89 12.40
C ARG A 95 29.28 -25.59 11.77
N HIS A 96 30.00 -24.75 12.51
CA HIS A 96 30.54 -23.49 11.98
C HIS A 96 31.48 -23.72 10.79
N ARG A 97 32.37 -24.72 10.88
CA ARG A 97 33.26 -25.08 9.77
C ARG A 97 32.50 -25.57 8.53
N LEU A 98 31.50 -26.43 8.71
CA LEU A 98 30.65 -26.92 7.61
C LEU A 98 29.95 -25.77 6.89
N ILE A 99 29.26 -24.91 7.65
CA ILE A 99 28.53 -23.76 7.12
C ILE A 99 29.47 -22.83 6.35
N THR A 100 30.64 -22.53 6.92
CA THR A 100 31.67 -21.69 6.26
C THR A 100 32.15 -22.30 4.94
N SER A 101 32.33 -23.62 4.91
CA SER A 101 32.70 -24.34 3.69
C SER A 101 31.60 -24.25 2.62
N TRP A 102 30.33 -24.38 3.00
CA TRP A 102 29.22 -24.29 2.06
C TRP A 102 29.03 -22.88 1.49
N PHE A 103 29.21 -21.84 2.30
CA PHE A 103 29.25 -20.45 1.80
C PHE A 103 30.35 -20.26 0.74
N ARG A 104 31.55 -20.83 0.99
CA ARG A 104 32.66 -20.77 0.02
C ARG A 104 32.32 -21.51 -1.27
N GLU A 105 31.70 -22.68 -1.19
CA GLU A 105 31.27 -23.45 -2.36
C GLU A 105 30.23 -22.70 -3.19
N LEU A 106 29.23 -22.08 -2.55
CA LEU A 106 28.24 -21.26 -3.24
C LEU A 106 28.87 -20.08 -3.97
N ALA A 107 29.82 -19.39 -3.32
CA ALA A 107 30.56 -18.30 -3.95
C ALA A 107 31.39 -18.77 -5.15
N THR A 108 32.07 -19.91 -5.03
CA THR A 108 32.88 -20.52 -6.10
C THR A 108 32.04 -20.94 -7.29
N ARG A 109 30.81 -21.39 -7.06
CA ARG A 109 29.87 -21.83 -8.10
C ARG A 109 28.98 -20.71 -8.62
N HIS A 110 29.21 -19.46 -8.20
CA HIS A 110 28.41 -18.30 -8.57
C HIS A 110 26.91 -18.46 -8.29
N VAL A 111 26.56 -19.18 -7.23
CA VAL A 111 25.16 -19.29 -6.80
C VAL A 111 24.84 -18.09 -5.92
N ALA A 112 23.83 -17.31 -6.32
CA ALA A 112 23.35 -16.17 -5.55
C ALA A 112 22.82 -16.63 -4.18
N HIS A 113 23.30 -15.98 -3.12
CA HIS A 113 22.91 -16.24 -1.74
C HIS A 113 23.11 -14.98 -0.90
N THR A 114 22.51 -14.96 0.28
CA THR A 114 22.68 -13.91 1.27
C THR A 114 24.00 -14.10 2.01
N VAL A 115 24.85 -13.07 1.97
CA VAL A 115 26.14 -13.07 2.68
C VAL A 115 25.88 -13.06 4.19
N ASN A 116 26.55 -13.94 4.93
CA ASN A 116 26.38 -14.10 6.38
C ASN A 116 24.91 -14.34 6.79
N LEU A 117 24.19 -15.16 6.02
CA LEU A 117 22.82 -15.54 6.32
C LEU A 117 22.71 -16.15 7.74
N ASP A 118 21.84 -15.56 8.56
CA ASP A 118 21.45 -16.10 9.85
C ASP A 118 20.42 -17.21 9.64
N LEU A 119 20.90 -18.46 9.63
CA LEU A 119 20.08 -19.64 9.43
C LEU A 119 19.01 -19.84 10.50
N ILE A 120 19.25 -19.37 11.73
CA ILE A 120 18.28 -19.52 12.83
C ILE A 120 17.10 -18.59 12.59
N ASN A 121 17.37 -17.30 12.32
CA ASN A 121 16.32 -16.34 11.98
C ASN A 121 15.63 -16.63 10.64
N MET A 122 16.29 -17.31 9.70
CA MET A 122 15.64 -17.74 8.46
C MET A 122 14.62 -18.86 8.72
N LEU A 123 14.96 -19.81 9.59
CA LEU A 123 14.16 -21.01 9.86
C LEU A 123 13.14 -20.82 10.99
N THR A 124 13.25 -19.75 11.77
CA THR A 124 12.41 -19.49 12.93
C THR A 124 12.00 -18.02 12.98
N ASN A 125 10.90 -17.75 13.67
CA ASN A 125 10.48 -16.38 13.96
C ASN A 125 10.79 -16.03 15.42
N GLY A 126 11.14 -14.78 15.71
CA GLY A 126 11.45 -14.31 17.07
C GLY A 126 10.47 -14.79 18.16
N PRO A 127 9.14 -14.72 17.95
CA PRO A 127 8.16 -15.24 18.90
C PRO A 127 8.30 -16.75 19.20
N MET A 128 8.61 -17.57 18.19
CA MET A 128 8.82 -19.02 18.35
C MET A 128 10.02 -19.31 19.26
N VAL A 129 11.12 -18.57 19.08
CA VAL A 129 12.32 -18.71 19.92
C VAL A 129 12.04 -18.29 21.36
N THR A 130 11.27 -17.21 21.56
CA THR A 130 10.91 -16.77 22.93
C THR A 130 10.01 -17.75 23.65
N VAL A 131 9.00 -18.31 22.96
CA VAL A 131 8.05 -19.25 23.57
C VAL A 131 8.74 -20.57 23.94
N THR A 132 9.62 -21.07 23.08
CA THR A 132 10.40 -22.27 23.37
C THR A 132 11.37 -22.04 24.52
N ALA A 133 12.09 -20.93 24.57
CA ALA A 133 12.98 -20.59 25.69
C ALA A 133 12.25 -20.48 27.03
N LEU A 134 11.05 -19.88 27.04
CA LEU A 134 10.20 -19.78 28.23
C LEU A 134 9.60 -21.11 28.67
N SER A 135 9.48 -22.10 27.77
CA SER A 135 8.94 -23.43 28.10
C SER A 135 9.95 -24.34 28.81
N PHE A 136 11.22 -23.91 28.90
CA PHE A 136 12.30 -24.61 29.60
C PHE A 136 12.79 -23.88 30.86
N LEU A 137 12.09 -22.81 31.26
CA LEU A 137 12.25 -22.09 32.54
C LEU A 137 11.04 -22.38 33.44
#